data_AF-A0A154NYJ4-F1
#
_entry.id   AF-A0A154NYJ4-F1
#
_cell.length_a   1.000
_cell.length_b   1.000
_cell.length_c   1.000
_cell.angle_alpha   90.00
_cell.angle_beta   90.00
_cell.angle_gamma   90.00
#
_symmetry.space_group_name_H-M   'P 1'
#
loop_
_entity.id
_entity.type
_entity.pdbx_description
1 polymer ?
#
loop_
_entity_poly.entity_id
_entity_poly.type
_entity_poly.pdbx_seq_one_letter_code
_entity_poly.pdbx_strand_id
1 'polypeptide(L)'
;CPHDLSCPRHTTDDTPCNFELSYLTLPIPQKSQYKSERYSYVILKKGERPEDDCKWPRIVREVLKRSRHAICRTCTASGELQEHIFTTAKHGKNTYRCARSSRWGDRLPFVPKK
;
A
#
# COMPACT_ATOMS: atom_id res chain seq x y z
N CYS A 1 -8.78 4.02 -3.17
CA CYS A 1 -8.19 4.41 -1.86
C CYS A 1 -8.99 3.78 -0.71
N PRO A 2 -8.44 3.69 0.52
CA PRO A 2 -9.19 3.23 1.69
C PRO A 2 -10.17 4.26 2.26
N HIS A 3 -10.24 5.46 1.66
CA HIS A 3 -11.14 6.55 1.99
C HIS A 3 -11.83 7.08 0.72
N ASP A 4 -12.87 7.88 0.92
CA ASP A 4 -13.61 8.62 -0.12
C ASP A 4 -13.36 10.15 -0.04
N LEU A 5 -12.42 10.57 0.80
CA LEU A 5 -11.96 11.95 0.92
C LEU A 5 -10.99 12.34 -0.22
N SER A 6 -10.73 13.63 -0.37
CA SER A 6 -9.69 14.15 -1.27
C SER A 6 -8.35 13.47 -1.02
N CYS A 7 -7.64 13.11 -2.11
CA CYS A 7 -6.38 12.38 -1.99
C CYS A 7 -5.31 13.26 -1.33
N PRO A 8 -4.68 12.84 -0.21
CA PRO A 8 -3.65 13.64 0.45
C PRO A 8 -2.41 13.82 -0.41
N ARG A 9 -2.15 12.89 -1.35
CA ARG A 9 -1.07 13.09 -2.33
C ARG A 9 -1.38 14.28 -3.22
N HIS A 10 -2.59 14.37 -3.78
CA HIS A 10 -2.95 15.50 -4.63
C HIS A 10 -2.84 16.86 -3.94
N THR A 11 -3.17 16.93 -2.64
CA THR A 11 -3.16 18.19 -1.88
C THR A 11 -1.78 18.56 -1.33
N THR A 12 -0.97 17.59 -0.91
CA THR A 12 0.26 17.85 -0.13
C THR A 12 1.55 17.49 -0.89
N ASP A 13 1.50 16.58 -1.87
CA ASP A 13 2.69 15.93 -2.44
C ASP A 13 2.57 15.80 -3.96
N ASP A 14 3.42 16.48 -4.74
CA ASP A 14 3.43 16.42 -6.22
C ASP A 14 3.72 15.02 -6.80
N THR A 15 3.88 14.00 -5.95
CA THR A 15 4.11 12.63 -6.38
C THR A 15 2.81 11.86 -6.67
N PRO A 16 2.72 11.20 -7.84
CA PRO A 16 1.53 10.45 -8.23
C PRO A 16 1.26 9.27 -7.30
N CYS A 17 -0.03 8.99 -7.05
CA CYS A 17 -0.47 7.81 -6.32
C CYS A 17 -0.49 6.57 -7.22
N ASN A 18 0.70 6.06 -7.56
CA ASN A 18 0.88 4.86 -8.37
C ASN A 18 1.39 3.67 -7.54
N PHE A 19 1.48 2.52 -8.19
CA PHE A 19 2.04 1.27 -7.68
C PHE A 19 3.00 0.70 -8.72
N GLU A 20 3.87 -0.20 -8.28
CA GLU A 20 4.81 -0.90 -9.14
C GLU A 20 4.37 -2.36 -9.32
N LEU A 21 4.36 -2.84 -10.57
CA LEU A 21 4.10 -4.23 -10.91
C LEU A 21 5.26 -4.77 -11.73
N SER A 22 5.82 -5.88 -11.29
CA SER A 22 6.74 -6.67 -12.10
C SER A 22 5.95 -7.70 -12.92
N TYR A 23 6.24 -7.76 -14.21
CA TYR A 23 5.62 -8.68 -15.15
C TYR A 23 6.67 -9.28 -16.08
N LEU A 24 6.31 -10.40 -16.69
CA LEU A 24 7.12 -11.05 -17.72
C LEU A 24 6.66 -10.56 -19.10
N THR A 25 7.57 -10.03 -19.90
CA THR A 25 7.23 -9.58 -21.25
C THR A 25 6.86 -10.75 -22.16
N LEU A 26 5.94 -10.50 -23.09
CA LEU A 26 5.61 -11.46 -24.13
C LEU A 26 6.86 -11.78 -24.96
N PRO A 27 7.06 -13.05 -25.36
CA PRO A 27 8.25 -13.49 -26.07
C PRO A 27 8.16 -13.17 -27.58
N ILE A 28 7.82 -11.93 -27.94
CA ILE A 28 7.61 -11.48 -29.32
C ILE A 28 8.18 -10.06 -29.45
N PRO A 29 9.27 -9.80 -30.19
CA PRO A 29 10.15 -10.67 -30.98
C PRO A 29 11.40 -11.18 -30.21
N GLN A 30 11.49 -10.92 -28.90
CA GLN A 30 12.67 -11.19 -28.07
C GLN A 30 12.34 -12.19 -26.96
N LYS A 31 13.36 -12.75 -26.30
CA LYS A 31 13.17 -13.59 -25.11
C LYS A 31 12.40 -12.83 -24.03
N SER A 32 11.54 -13.53 -23.29
CA SER A 32 10.80 -12.97 -22.17
C SER A 32 11.75 -12.41 -21.10
N GLN A 33 11.55 -11.16 -20.70
CA GLN A 33 12.33 -10.49 -19.66
C GLN A 33 11.40 -9.99 -18.57
N TYR A 34 11.89 -9.94 -17.34
CA TYR A 34 11.18 -9.27 -16.26
C TYR A 34 11.30 -7.75 -16.45
N LYS A 35 10.15 -7.07 -16.49
CA LYS A 35 10.08 -5.61 -16.46
C LYS A 35 9.21 -5.17 -15.29
N SER A 36 9.48 -3.97 -14.81
CA SER A 36 8.66 -3.30 -13.80
C SER A 36 8.07 -2.04 -14.41
N GLU A 37 6.77 -1.84 -14.22
CA GLU A 37 6.05 -0.67 -14.69
C GLU A 37 5.25 -0.04 -13.56
N ARG A 38 5.06 1.28 -13.65
CA ARG A 38 4.24 2.03 -12.70
C ARG A 38 2.85 2.25 -13.27
N TYR A 39 1.83 1.94 -12.47
CA TYR A 39 0.45 2.06 -12.88
C TYR A 39 -0.40 2.67 -11.76
N SER A 40 -1.47 3.36 -12.14
CA SER A 40 -2.47 3.90 -11.22
C SER A 40 -3.83 3.36 -11.63
N TYR A 41 -4.66 2.99 -10.65
CA TYR A 41 -6.00 2.49 -10.92
C TYR A 41 -6.96 2.98 -9.83
N VAL A 42 -8.24 3.05 -10.20
CA VAL A 42 -9.33 3.32 -9.27
C VAL A 42 -10.42 2.27 -9.49
N ILE A 43 -10.94 1.73 -8.38
CA ILE A 43 -12.07 0.79 -8.40
C ILE A 43 -13.26 1.56 -7.86
N LEU A 44 -14.30 1.69 -8.67
CA LEU A 44 -15.54 2.38 -8.33
C LEU A 44 -16.70 1.37 -8.36
N LYS A 45 -17.60 1.48 -7.39
CA LYS A 45 -18.85 0.72 -7.31
C LYS A 45 -19.98 1.70 -7.00
N LYS A 46 -21.14 1.51 -7.61
CA LYS A 46 -22.33 2.33 -7.32
C LYS A 46 -22.84 2.05 -5.89
N GLY A 47 -23.20 3.11 -5.18
CA GLY A 47 -23.74 3.05 -3.81
C GLY A 47 -22.70 3.38 -2.74
N GLU A 48 -23.13 3.34 -1.49
CA GLU A 48 -22.26 3.55 -0.33
C GLU A 48 -21.34 2.36 -0.09
N ARG A 49 -20.22 2.60 0.59
CA ARG A 49 -19.34 1.51 1.02
C ARG A 49 -20.05 0.67 2.09
N PRO A 50 -19.90 -0.66 2.05
CA PRO A 50 -20.42 -1.53 3.09
C PRO A 50 -19.88 -1.16 4.48
N GLU A 51 -20.69 -1.30 5.52
CA GLU A 51 -20.29 -1.02 6.91
C GLU A 51 -19.15 -1.95 7.38
N ASP A 52 -19.07 -3.15 6.81
CA ASP A 52 -18.04 -4.16 7.06
C ASP A 52 -16.74 -3.93 6.27
N ASP A 53 -16.62 -2.82 5.51
CA ASP A 53 -15.34 -2.43 4.91
C ASP A 53 -14.35 -2.12 6.03
N CYS A 54 -13.39 -3.02 6.22
CA CYS A 54 -12.37 -2.90 7.26
C CYS A 54 -11.43 -1.68 7.06
N LYS A 55 -11.55 -0.96 5.92
CA LYS A 55 -10.86 0.30 5.60
C LYS A 55 -9.35 0.25 5.90
N TRP A 56 -8.75 -0.91 5.65
CA TRP A 56 -7.34 -1.15 5.95
C TRP A 56 -6.43 -0.15 5.24
N PRO A 57 -5.44 0.40 5.96
CA PRO A 57 -4.51 1.34 5.39
C PRO A 57 -3.73 0.70 4.24
N ARG A 58 -3.56 1.44 3.16
CA ARG A 58 -2.88 0.99 1.94
C ARG A 58 -1.46 1.51 1.92
N ILE A 59 -0.49 0.63 1.65
CA ILE A 59 0.90 1.00 1.47
C ILE A 59 1.05 1.80 0.17
N VAL A 60 1.61 3.00 0.26
CA VAL A 60 1.74 3.96 -0.85
C VAL A 60 3.21 4.25 -1.24
N ARG A 61 4.16 3.53 -0.66
CA ARG A 61 5.59 3.53 -1.02
C ARG A 61 6.17 2.13 -0.78
N GLU A 62 7.37 1.85 -1.29
CA GLU A 62 8.08 0.62 -0.97
C GLU A 62 8.28 0.45 0.55
N VAL A 63 8.10 -0.78 1.04
CA VAL A 63 8.31 -1.13 2.45
C VAL A 63 9.79 -1.14 2.77
N LEU A 64 10.23 -0.27 3.70
CA LEU A 64 11.63 -0.23 4.10
C LEU A 64 11.91 -1.32 5.14
N LYS A 65 12.68 -2.33 4.73
CA LYS A 65 13.07 -3.45 5.59
C LYS A 65 14.38 -3.10 6.29
N ARG A 66 14.33 -2.93 7.62
CA ARG A 66 15.51 -2.72 8.47
C ARG A 66 15.70 -3.87 9.45
N SER A 67 16.80 -3.88 10.20
CA SER A 67 17.01 -4.89 11.25
C SER A 67 15.89 -4.80 12.28
N ARG A 68 15.11 -5.87 12.46
CA ARG A 68 13.95 -5.98 13.39
C ARG A 68 12.79 -4.97 13.18
N HIS A 69 12.85 -4.16 12.12
CA HIS A 69 11.84 -3.13 11.82
C HIS A 69 11.37 -3.26 10.37
N ALA A 70 10.06 -3.06 10.16
CA ALA A 70 9.47 -2.89 8.84
C ALA A 70 8.70 -1.57 8.83
N ILE A 71 9.13 -0.63 7.99
CA ILE A 71 8.55 0.72 7.93
C ILE A 71 7.63 0.77 6.71
N CYS A 72 6.35 1.03 6.95
CA CYS A 72 5.32 1.13 5.92
C CYS A 72 4.76 2.54 5.92
N ARG A 73 4.84 3.22 4.77
CA ARG A 73 4.15 4.50 4.55
C ARG A 73 2.80 4.21 3.93
N THR A 74 1.74 4.58 4.61
CA THR A 74 0.38 4.20 4.25
C THR A 74 -0.55 5.39 4.10
N CYS A 75 -1.52 5.26 3.22
CA CYS A 75 -2.71 6.10 3.18
C CYS A 75 -3.81 5.42 4.01
N THR A 76 -4.42 6.17 4.92
CA THR A 76 -5.39 5.65 5.91
C THR A 76 -6.83 5.95 5.52
N ALA A 77 -7.79 5.37 6.25
CA ALA A 77 -9.21 5.66 6.12
C ALA A 77 -9.58 7.13 6.45
N SER A 78 -8.76 7.83 7.23
CA SER A 78 -8.94 9.24 7.56
C SER A 78 -8.48 10.19 6.45
N GLY A 79 -7.94 9.67 5.34
CA GLY A 79 -7.42 10.51 4.25
C GLY A 79 -6.06 11.11 4.56
N GLU A 80 -5.29 10.50 5.47
CA GLU A 80 -3.96 10.97 5.86
C GLU A 80 -2.86 10.03 5.36
N LEU A 81 -1.67 10.58 5.18
CA LEU A 81 -0.44 9.83 4.96
C LEU A 81 0.26 9.63 6.30
N GLN A 82 0.47 8.38 6.69
CA GLN A 82 1.10 8.02 7.96
C GLN A 82 2.26 7.06 7.74
N GLU A 83 3.30 7.16 8.57
CA GLU A 83 4.40 6.20 8.60
C GLU A 83 4.27 5.30 9.83
N HIS A 84 4.18 3.99 9.60
CA HIS A 84 4.07 3.00 10.65
C HIS A 84 5.31 2.11 10.69
N ILE A 85 5.91 2.03 11.88
CA ILE A 85 7.07 1.17 12.14
C ILE A 85 6.60 -0.09 12.86
N PHE A 86 6.62 -1.20 12.14
CA PHE A 86 6.27 -2.51 12.67
C PHE A 86 7.48 -3.19 13.28
N THR A 87 7.29 -3.70 14.49
CA THR A 87 8.26 -4.51 15.25
C THR A 87 7.52 -5.68 15.87
N THR A 88 8.24 -6.78 16.10
CA THR A 88 7.68 -7.96 16.78
C THR A 88 7.22 -7.63 18.21
N ALA A 89 7.94 -6.75 18.91
CA ALA A 89 7.63 -6.37 20.28
C ALA A 89 6.33 -5.55 20.39
N LYS A 90 6.12 -4.57 19.51
CA LYS A 90 4.95 -3.68 19.59
C LYS A 90 3.69 -4.25 18.93
N HIS A 91 3.85 -5.04 17.86
CA HIS A 91 2.72 -5.47 17.01
C HIS A 91 2.56 -6.99 16.94
N GLY A 92 3.39 -7.75 17.64
CA GLY A 92 3.40 -9.20 17.57
C GLY A 92 4.10 -9.75 16.32
N LYS A 93 4.38 -11.05 16.33
CA LYS A 93 5.15 -11.75 15.30
C LYS A 93 4.43 -11.78 13.95
N ASN A 94 3.12 -11.98 13.95
CA ASN A 94 2.32 -12.16 12.73
C ASN A 94 2.17 -10.85 11.95
N THR A 95 1.76 -9.78 12.61
CA THR A 95 1.62 -8.45 12.00
C THR A 95 2.96 -7.93 11.49
N TYR A 96 4.04 -8.12 12.26
CA TYR A 96 5.38 -7.77 11.80
C TYR A 96 5.80 -8.54 10.54
N ARG A 97 5.56 -9.87 10.51
CA ARG A 97 5.85 -10.69 9.33
C ARG A 97 5.02 -10.26 8.12
N CYS A 98 3.73 -10.00 8.32
CA CYS A 98 2.83 -9.49 7.29
C CYS A 98 3.35 -8.17 6.71
N ALA A 99 3.60 -7.16 7.55
CA ALA A 99 4.12 -5.87 7.13
C ALA A 99 5.47 -5.99 6.39
N ARG A 100 6.39 -6.82 6.90
CA ARG A 100 7.71 -7.01 6.28
C ARG A 100 7.65 -7.72 4.92
N SER A 101 6.65 -8.58 4.70
CA SER A 101 6.46 -9.29 3.44
C SER A 101 5.59 -8.54 2.44
N SER A 102 4.90 -7.48 2.89
CA SER A 102 4.02 -6.67 2.05
C SER A 102 4.81 -5.85 1.02
N ARG A 103 4.12 -5.46 -0.04
CA ARG A 103 4.63 -4.68 -1.17
C ARG A 103 3.89 -3.36 -1.30
N TRP A 104 4.40 -2.50 -2.17
CA TRP A 104 3.75 -1.25 -2.53
C TRP A 104 2.37 -1.54 -3.13
N GLY A 105 1.33 -1.02 -2.49
CA GLY A 105 -0.07 -1.19 -2.90
C GLY A 105 -0.87 -2.15 -2.03
N ASP A 106 -0.23 -2.96 -1.20
CA ASP A 106 -0.93 -3.88 -0.30
C ASP A 106 -1.73 -3.13 0.78
N ARG A 107 -2.82 -3.75 1.24
CA ARG A 107 -3.59 -3.30 2.40
C ARG A 107 -3.14 -4.09 3.62
N LEU A 108 -2.80 -3.39 4.70
CA LEU A 108 -2.32 -4.03 5.92
C LEU A 108 -3.47 -4.26 6.90
N PRO A 109 -3.64 -5.48 7.44
CA PRO A 109 -4.72 -5.83 8.35
C PRO A 109 -4.44 -5.35 9.78
N PHE A 110 -4.37 -4.04 9.96
CA PHE A 110 -4.29 -3.41 11.28
C PHE A 110 -5.10 -2.12 11.29
N VAL A 111 -5.54 -1.73 12.49
CA VAL A 111 -6.18 -0.43 12.71
C VAL A 111 -5.10 0.51 13.26
N PRO A 112 -4.78 1.61 12.56
CA PRO A 112 -3.92 2.65 13.10
C PRO A 112 -4.49 3.14 14.44
N LYS A 113 -3.66 3.17 15.48
CA LYS A 113 -4.04 3.88 16.71
C LYS A 113 -4.01 5.37 16.39
N LYS A 114 -5.09 6.08 16.71
CA LYS A 114 -5.14 7.55 16.68
C LYS A 114 -4.06 8.13 17.59
#